data_AF-A0A4U5UXM7-F1
#
_entry.id   AF-A0A4U5UXM7-F1
#
_cell.length_a   1.000
_cell.length_b   1.000
_cell.length_c   1.000
_cell.angle_alpha   90.00
_cell.angle_beta   90.00
_cell.angle_gamma   90.00
#
_symmetry.space_group_name_H-M   'P 1'
#
loop_
_entity.id
_entity.type
_entity.pdbx_description
1 polymer ?
#
loop_
_entity_poly.entity_id
_entity_poly.type
_entity_poly.pdbx_seq_one_letter_code
_entity_poly.pdbx_strand_id
1 'polypeptide(L)'
;MIQALGGFFTYFVILVENGFLPKTLLGIRINWDDREVNDLEDSYGQQWTYEQRKIVEFTCHTSFFVSIVVVQWADLIICKTRRNSLFQQGMKNRILIFGLFVETALAAFLSYCPGMDVALRMYPLKTLWWFCAFPYSLLIFIYDEVRKFILRRNPGATCKTVGGELYREHMLNVHEEADLSNSNGKEQMIREEIKAKADEDSYNSSKSVHRCCVSAERGTTRGDKYNLS
;
A
#
# COMPACT_ATOMS: atom_id res chain seq x y z
N MET A 1 6.93 -2.49 15.29
CA MET A 1 8.05 -2.56 14.32
C MET A 1 8.02 -3.80 13.43
N ILE A 2 7.68 -5.00 13.92
CA ILE A 2 7.64 -6.23 13.09
C ILE A 2 6.62 -6.12 11.94
N GLN A 3 5.49 -5.45 12.15
CA GLN A 3 4.47 -5.22 11.12
C GLN A 3 5.02 -4.44 9.91
N ALA A 4 5.77 -3.35 10.16
CA ALA A 4 6.39 -2.55 9.10
C ALA A 4 7.42 -3.37 8.30
N LEU A 5 8.21 -4.21 8.97
CA LEU A 5 9.15 -5.12 8.30
C LEU A 5 8.43 -6.12 7.39
N GLY A 6 7.28 -6.66 7.82
CA GLY A 6 6.45 -7.53 6.99
C GLY A 6 5.96 -6.82 5.72
N GLY A 7 5.46 -5.58 5.84
CA GLY A 7 5.04 -4.77 4.70
C GLY A 7 6.18 -4.45 3.73
N PHE A 8 7.34 -4.00 4.24
CA PHE A 8 8.51 -3.73 3.41
C PHE A 8 9.06 -4.99 2.74
N PHE A 9 8.98 -6.15 3.42
CA PHE A 9 9.37 -7.42 2.81
C PHE A 9 8.50 -7.74 1.60
N THR A 10 7.18 -7.67 1.71
CA THR A 10 6.28 -7.91 0.57
C THR A 10 6.52 -6.94 -0.57
N TYR A 11 6.79 -5.66 -0.25
CA TYR A 11 7.16 -4.63 -1.22
C TYR A 11 8.41 -5.01 -2.02
N PHE A 12 9.49 -5.45 -1.35
CA PHE A 12 10.71 -5.89 -2.04
C PHE A 12 10.52 -7.17 -2.84
N VAL A 13 9.74 -8.13 -2.34
CA VAL A 13 9.46 -9.38 -3.06
C VAL A 13 8.79 -9.08 -4.41
N ILE A 14 7.81 -8.18 -4.42
CA ILE A 14 7.10 -7.80 -5.65
C ILE A 14 8.03 -7.10 -6.63
N LEU A 15 8.86 -6.17 -6.15
CA LEU A 15 9.82 -5.49 -7.02
C LEU A 15 10.83 -6.45 -7.62
N VAL A 16 11.35 -7.40 -6.83
CA VAL A 16 12.25 -8.46 -7.31
C VAL A 16 11.57 -9.34 -8.35
N GLU A 17 10.31 -9.76 -8.11
CA GLU A 17 9.54 -10.57 -9.06
C GLU A 17 9.29 -9.82 -10.38
N ASN A 18 9.22 -8.49 -10.35
CA ASN A 18 9.09 -7.64 -11.55
C ASN A 18 10.43 -7.14 -12.10
N GLY A 19 11.57 -7.65 -11.63
CA GLY A 19 12.87 -7.36 -12.22
C GLY A 19 13.71 -6.28 -11.52
N PHE A 20 13.17 -5.61 -10.52
CA PHE A 20 13.83 -4.55 -9.77
C PHE A 20 14.47 -5.09 -8.48
N LEU A 21 15.79 -5.33 -8.51
CA LEU A 21 16.51 -5.79 -7.33
C LEU A 21 16.63 -4.69 -6.27
N PRO A 22 16.63 -5.02 -4.96
CA PRO A 22 16.64 -4.01 -3.89
C PRO A 22 17.88 -3.13 -3.88
N LYS A 23 19.00 -3.64 -4.40
CA LYS A 23 20.25 -2.87 -4.52
C LYS A 23 20.14 -1.76 -5.57
N THR A 24 19.45 -2.06 -6.66
CA THR A 24 19.24 -1.16 -7.81
C THR A 24 18.13 -0.15 -7.53
N LEU A 25 17.25 -0.40 -6.56
CA LEU A 25 16.21 0.56 -6.13
C LEU A 25 16.77 1.81 -5.43
N LEU A 26 18.01 1.77 -4.93
CA LEU A 26 18.60 2.90 -4.22
C LEU A 26 19.03 3.98 -5.22
N GLY A 27 18.35 5.14 -5.17
CA GLY A 27 18.69 6.31 -5.98
C GLY A 27 17.96 6.41 -7.32
N ILE A 28 17.16 5.41 -7.71
CA ILE A 28 16.43 5.46 -8.99
C ILE A 28 15.18 6.34 -8.96
N ARG A 29 14.79 6.85 -7.78
CA ARG A 29 13.53 7.59 -7.60
C ARG A 29 13.35 8.73 -8.60
N ILE A 30 14.42 9.47 -8.91
CA ILE A 30 14.37 10.60 -9.84
C ILE A 30 13.95 10.12 -11.23
N ASN A 31 14.61 9.07 -11.72
CA ASN A 31 14.28 8.47 -13.03
C ASN A 31 12.94 7.71 -12.96
N TRP A 32 12.57 7.19 -11.80
CA TRP A 32 11.32 6.46 -11.56
C TRP A 32 10.09 7.38 -11.69
N ASP A 33 10.17 8.59 -11.12
CA ASP A 33 9.09 9.57 -11.15
C ASP A 33 9.06 10.44 -12.42
N ASP A 34 10.12 10.39 -13.23
CA ASP A 34 10.19 11.10 -14.50
C ASP A 34 9.28 10.47 -15.57
N ARG A 35 8.39 11.28 -16.14
CA ARG A 35 7.43 10.93 -17.20
C ARG A 35 8.08 10.90 -18.59
N GLU A 36 9.18 11.61 -18.79
CA GLU A 36 9.85 11.69 -20.09
C GLU A 36 10.70 10.44 -20.35
N VAL A 37 11.22 9.82 -19.29
CA VAL A 37 11.98 8.57 -19.36
C VAL A 37 11.01 7.40 -19.61
N ASN A 38 11.13 6.73 -20.75
CA ASN A 38 10.28 5.57 -21.11
C ASN A 38 11.07 4.28 -21.36
N ASP A 39 12.37 4.34 -21.10
CA ASP A 39 13.38 3.33 -21.36
C ASP A 39 14.17 2.99 -20.09
N LEU A 40 13.52 3.03 -18.92
CA LEU A 40 14.19 2.72 -17.66
C LEU A 40 14.58 1.23 -17.64
N GLU A 41 15.87 0.97 -17.56
CA GLU A 41 16.42 -0.38 -17.52
C GLU A 41 16.29 -0.99 -16.12
N ASP A 42 15.75 -2.20 -16.04
CA ASP A 42 15.71 -3.00 -14.82
C ASP A 42 17.02 -3.79 -14.60
N SER A 43 17.07 -4.61 -13.56
CA SER A 43 18.29 -5.39 -13.26
C SER A 43 18.50 -6.60 -14.17
N TYR A 44 17.52 -6.93 -15.01
CA TYR A 44 17.54 -8.02 -15.98
C TYR A 44 17.75 -7.52 -17.43
N GLY A 45 17.91 -6.21 -17.63
CA GLY A 45 18.10 -5.58 -18.94
C GLY A 45 16.80 -5.32 -19.71
N GLN A 46 15.64 -5.34 -19.05
CA GLN A 46 14.36 -4.98 -19.66
C GLN A 46 14.11 -3.48 -19.54
N GLN A 47 13.48 -2.89 -20.55
CA GLN A 47 13.10 -1.47 -20.56
C GLN A 47 11.65 -1.30 -20.15
N TRP A 48 11.41 -0.38 -19.22
CA TRP A 48 10.10 -0.13 -18.65
C TRP A 48 9.61 1.29 -18.97
N THR A 49 8.41 1.36 -19.53
CA THR A 49 7.70 2.64 -19.77
C THR A 49 7.20 3.25 -18.46
N TYR A 50 6.90 4.55 -18.45
CA TYR A 50 6.38 5.23 -17.24
C TYR A 50 5.11 4.56 -16.69
N GLU A 51 4.14 4.26 -17.55
CA GLU A 51 2.88 3.62 -17.15
C GLU A 51 3.09 2.24 -16.51
N GLN A 52 3.97 1.42 -17.09
CA GLN A 52 4.25 0.08 -16.54
C GLN A 52 4.90 0.16 -15.15
N ARG A 53 5.82 1.11 -14.95
CA ARG A 53 6.46 1.33 -13.65
C ARG A 53 5.45 1.76 -12.60
N LYS A 54 4.55 2.68 -12.96
CA LYS A 54 3.49 3.15 -12.06
C LYS A 54 2.49 2.04 -11.73
N ILE A 55 2.15 1.16 -12.67
CA ILE A 55 1.33 -0.03 -12.35
C ILE A 55 2.00 -0.90 -11.28
N VAL A 56 3.31 -1.18 -11.41
CA VAL A 56 4.05 -1.97 -10.42
C VAL A 56 4.08 -1.26 -9.06
N GLU A 57 4.35 0.04 -9.03
CA GLU A 57 4.36 0.87 -7.82
C GLU A 57 3.00 0.82 -7.10
N PHE A 58 1.91 1.04 -7.82
CA PHE A 58 0.56 0.95 -7.27
C PHE A 58 0.21 -0.44 -6.77
N THR A 59 0.65 -1.49 -7.49
CA THR A 59 0.47 -2.86 -7.02
C THR A 59 1.26 -3.12 -5.73
N CYS A 60 2.45 -2.53 -5.59
CA CYS A 60 3.23 -2.58 -4.34
C CYS A 60 2.48 -1.90 -3.19
N HIS A 61 1.85 -0.75 -3.40
CA HIS A 61 1.03 -0.09 -2.39
C HIS A 61 -0.15 -0.95 -1.93
N THR A 62 -0.89 -1.57 -2.86
CA THR A 62 -1.97 -2.50 -2.51
C THR A 62 -1.44 -3.68 -1.69
N SER A 63 -0.29 -4.24 -2.07
CA SER A 63 0.30 -5.38 -1.36
C SER A 63 0.73 -5.04 0.07
N PHE A 64 1.22 -3.82 0.28
CA PHE A 64 1.61 -3.32 1.59
C PHE A 64 0.37 -3.18 2.47
N PHE A 65 -0.72 -2.64 1.93
CA PHE A 65 -2.01 -2.59 2.60
C PHE A 65 -2.54 -3.97 3.00
N VAL A 66 -2.53 -4.95 2.09
CA VAL A 66 -2.93 -6.33 2.40
C VAL A 66 -2.01 -6.96 3.44
N SER A 67 -0.69 -6.70 3.37
CA SER A 67 0.27 -7.20 4.36
C SER A 67 -0.02 -6.69 5.76
N ILE A 68 -0.42 -5.42 5.89
CA ILE A 68 -0.86 -4.86 7.17
C ILE A 68 -2.07 -5.67 7.68
N VAL A 69 -3.13 -5.82 6.88
CA VAL A 69 -4.35 -6.56 7.26
C VAL A 69 -4.04 -7.98 7.74
N VAL A 70 -3.16 -8.71 7.04
CA VAL A 70 -2.76 -10.07 7.43
C VAL A 70 -2.03 -10.11 8.78
N VAL A 71 -1.22 -9.09 9.08
CA VAL A 71 -0.55 -8.99 10.37
C VAL A 71 -1.52 -8.58 11.48
N GLN A 72 -2.51 -7.73 11.17
CA GLN A 72 -3.59 -7.37 12.13
C GLN A 72 -4.33 -8.62 12.64
N TRP A 73 -4.45 -9.68 11.83
CA TRP A 73 -5.07 -10.94 12.29
C TRP A 73 -4.37 -11.52 13.53
N ALA A 74 -3.03 -11.57 13.53
CA ALA A 74 -2.27 -12.05 14.67
C ALA A 74 -2.35 -11.08 15.85
N ASP A 75 -2.29 -9.78 15.59
CA ASP A 75 -2.34 -8.76 16.64
C ASP A 75 -3.70 -8.73 17.36
N LEU A 76 -4.81 -8.85 16.63
CA LEU A 76 -6.16 -8.97 17.20
C LEU A 76 -6.30 -10.23 18.08
N ILE A 77 -5.74 -11.35 17.61
CA ILE A 77 -5.73 -12.62 18.35
C ILE A 77 -4.93 -12.47 19.65
N ILE A 78 -3.74 -11.87 19.59
CA ILE A 78 -2.86 -11.65 20.75
C ILE A 78 -3.48 -10.69 21.77
N CYS A 79 -4.02 -9.56 21.30
CA CYS A 79 -4.62 -8.53 22.14
C CYS A 79 -5.78 -9.05 22.99
N LYS A 80 -6.41 -10.15 22.57
CA LYS A 80 -7.51 -10.80 23.28
C LYS A 80 -7.12 -11.42 24.62
N THR A 81 -5.91 -11.95 24.75
CA THR A 81 -5.50 -12.74 25.93
C THR A 81 -4.31 -12.08 26.63
N ARG A 82 -4.48 -11.73 27.92
CA ARG A 82 -3.48 -10.95 28.68
C ARG A 82 -2.44 -11.80 29.42
N ARG A 83 -2.82 -13.03 29.80
CA ARG A 83 -1.99 -13.91 30.65
C ARG A 83 -2.18 -15.40 30.37
N ASN A 84 -3.40 -15.82 30.04
CA ASN A 84 -3.67 -17.19 29.65
C ASN A 84 -3.27 -17.42 28.19
N SER A 85 -2.79 -18.63 27.90
CA SER A 85 -2.54 -19.04 26.52
C SER A 85 -3.85 -19.04 25.73
N LEU A 86 -3.77 -18.71 24.45
CA LEU A 86 -4.91 -18.80 23.55
C LEU A 86 -5.55 -20.19 23.54
N PHE A 87 -4.72 -21.24 23.65
CA PHE A 87 -5.16 -22.63 23.70
C PHE A 87 -6.00 -22.97 24.94
N GLN A 88 -5.72 -22.33 26.08
CA GLN A 88 -6.49 -22.55 27.30
C GLN A 88 -7.81 -21.76 27.32
N GLN A 89 -7.84 -20.57 26.74
CA GLN A 89 -9.02 -19.70 26.79
C GLN A 89 -10.02 -20.00 25.66
N GLY A 90 -9.53 -20.39 24.49
CA GLY A 90 -10.34 -20.66 23.29
C GLY A 90 -10.95 -19.40 22.65
N MET A 91 -11.29 -19.49 21.36
CA MET A 91 -11.88 -18.40 20.58
C MET A 91 -13.42 -18.40 20.65
N LYS A 92 -14.01 -18.17 21.84
CA LYS A 92 -15.49 -18.17 21.99
C LYS A 92 -16.18 -16.86 21.59
N ASN A 93 -15.42 -15.79 21.37
CA ASN A 93 -16.00 -14.48 21.05
C ASN A 93 -16.34 -14.36 19.56
N ARG A 94 -17.63 -14.53 19.24
CA ARG A 94 -18.17 -14.42 17.87
C ARG A 94 -17.98 -13.02 17.27
N ILE A 95 -18.02 -11.95 18.06
CA ILE A 95 -17.85 -10.56 17.59
C ILE A 95 -16.43 -10.34 17.05
N LEU A 96 -15.42 -10.88 17.73
CA LEU A 96 -14.02 -10.74 17.28
C LEU A 96 -13.76 -11.51 16.00
N ILE A 97 -14.30 -12.73 15.88
CA ILE A 97 -14.18 -13.53 14.65
C ILE A 97 -14.92 -12.86 13.49
N PHE A 98 -16.09 -12.27 13.76
CA PHE A 98 -16.85 -11.51 12.78
C PHE A 98 -16.09 -10.27 12.31
N GLY A 99 -15.46 -9.52 13.23
CA GLY A 99 -14.62 -8.37 12.88
C GLY A 99 -13.48 -8.75 11.93
N LEU A 100 -12.78 -9.85 12.22
CA LEU A 100 -11.68 -10.35 11.39
C LEU A 100 -12.16 -10.77 9.99
N PHE A 101 -13.37 -11.34 9.88
CA PHE A 101 -14.01 -11.65 8.61
C PHE A 101 -14.38 -10.38 7.82
N VAL A 102 -14.97 -9.38 8.47
CA VAL A 102 -15.35 -8.11 7.84
C VAL A 102 -14.11 -7.35 7.34
N GLU A 103 -13.05 -7.31 8.14
CA GLU A 103 -11.78 -6.67 7.76
C GLU A 103 -11.17 -7.33 6.51
N THR A 104 -11.12 -8.66 6.49
CA THR A 104 -10.64 -9.43 5.35
C THR A 104 -11.53 -9.23 4.12
N ALA A 105 -12.85 -9.21 4.30
CA ALA A 105 -13.80 -8.99 3.22
C ALA A 105 -13.66 -7.57 2.64
N LEU A 106 -13.44 -6.56 3.49
CA LEU A 106 -13.21 -5.19 3.06
C LEU A 106 -11.88 -5.06 2.30
N ALA A 107 -10.82 -5.70 2.78
CA ALA A 107 -9.53 -5.72 2.08
C ALA A 107 -9.61 -6.41 0.72
N ALA A 108 -10.31 -7.54 0.65
CA ALA A 108 -10.56 -8.26 -0.61
C ALA A 108 -11.45 -7.45 -1.55
N PHE A 109 -12.49 -6.80 -1.04
CA PHE A 109 -13.36 -5.92 -1.83
C PHE A 109 -12.57 -4.75 -2.42
N LEU A 110 -11.74 -4.07 -1.62
CA LEU A 110 -10.90 -2.98 -2.13
C LEU A 110 -9.86 -3.46 -3.14
N SER A 111 -9.32 -4.67 -3.00
CA SER A 111 -8.29 -5.18 -3.91
C SER A 111 -8.82 -5.70 -5.23
N TYR A 112 -10.06 -6.23 -5.26
CA TYR A 112 -10.60 -6.95 -6.43
C TYR A 112 -11.85 -6.29 -7.05
N CYS A 113 -12.41 -5.24 -6.45
CA CYS A 113 -13.56 -4.55 -7.03
C CYS A 113 -13.13 -3.72 -8.26
N PRO A 114 -13.76 -3.93 -9.43
CA PRO A 114 -13.44 -3.17 -10.64
C PRO A 114 -13.81 -1.69 -10.47
N GLY A 115 -12.93 -0.79 -10.91
CA GLY A 115 -13.08 0.66 -10.73
C GLY A 115 -12.26 1.23 -9.56
N MET A 116 -11.66 0.37 -8.73
CA MET A 116 -10.74 0.79 -7.66
C MET A 116 -9.34 1.15 -8.18
N ASP A 117 -9.00 0.68 -9.38
CA ASP A 117 -7.83 1.05 -10.16
C ASP A 117 -7.84 2.53 -10.56
N VAL A 118 -9.01 3.12 -10.78
CA VAL A 118 -9.18 4.55 -11.12
C VAL A 118 -9.46 5.42 -9.88
N ALA A 119 -10.05 4.83 -8.82
CA ALA A 119 -10.44 5.58 -7.63
C ALA A 119 -9.35 5.64 -6.55
N LEU A 120 -8.62 4.54 -6.33
CA LEU A 120 -7.57 4.41 -5.31
C LEU A 120 -6.23 3.92 -5.88
N ARG A 121 -6.14 3.76 -7.21
CA ARG A 121 -4.98 3.14 -7.89
C ARG A 121 -4.57 1.82 -7.24
N MET A 122 -5.54 0.97 -6.97
CA MET A 122 -5.28 -0.38 -6.46
C MET A 122 -5.41 -1.41 -7.58
N TYR A 123 -4.31 -2.11 -7.86
CA TYR A 123 -4.30 -3.21 -8.82
C TYR A 123 -4.57 -4.56 -8.15
N PRO A 124 -5.20 -5.49 -8.87
CA PRO A 124 -5.53 -6.81 -8.33
C PRO A 124 -4.25 -7.60 -8.03
N LEU A 125 -4.18 -8.11 -6.80
CA LEU A 125 -3.04 -8.85 -6.29
C LEU A 125 -3.16 -10.34 -6.60
N LYS A 126 -2.03 -10.98 -6.92
CA LYS A 126 -1.94 -12.44 -7.00
C LYS A 126 -2.08 -13.05 -5.60
N THR A 127 -2.72 -14.22 -5.50
CA THR A 127 -2.91 -14.92 -4.21
C THR A 127 -1.58 -15.23 -3.51
N LEU A 128 -0.49 -15.43 -4.26
CA LEU A 128 0.85 -15.67 -3.69
C LEU A 128 1.34 -14.53 -2.82
N TRP A 129 0.98 -13.28 -3.15
CA TRP A 129 1.46 -12.11 -2.43
C TRP A 129 0.77 -11.95 -1.08
N TRP A 130 -0.44 -12.51 -0.91
CA TRP A 130 -1.09 -12.61 0.40
C TRP A 130 -0.31 -13.51 1.37
N PHE A 131 0.27 -14.60 0.86
CA PHE A 131 1.04 -15.54 1.68
C PHE A 131 2.39 -14.99 2.13
N CYS A 132 2.92 -13.93 1.50
CA CYS A 132 4.20 -13.33 1.86
C CYS A 132 4.20 -12.71 3.28
N ALA A 133 3.05 -12.18 3.73
CA ALA A 133 2.89 -11.59 5.06
C ALA A 133 2.57 -12.62 6.16
N PHE A 134 2.10 -13.81 5.78
CA PHE A 134 1.74 -14.89 6.70
C PHE A 134 2.88 -15.34 7.65
N PRO A 135 4.15 -15.53 7.20
CA PRO A 135 5.23 -15.92 8.12
C PRO A 135 5.51 -14.86 9.19
N TYR A 136 5.32 -13.58 8.89
CA TYR A 136 5.47 -12.49 9.87
C TYR A 136 4.35 -12.51 10.91
N SER A 137 3.11 -12.76 10.47
CA SER A 137 1.95 -12.95 11.33
C SER A 137 2.17 -14.13 12.31
N LEU A 138 2.69 -15.25 11.82
CA LEU A 138 3.04 -16.41 12.64
C LEU A 138 4.18 -16.12 13.64
N LEU A 139 5.21 -15.37 13.22
CA LEU A 139 6.32 -14.99 14.09
C LEU A 139 5.84 -14.13 15.27
N ILE A 140 4.94 -13.18 15.02
CA ILE A 140 4.33 -12.34 16.06
C ILE A 140 3.52 -13.20 17.04
N PHE A 141 2.75 -14.16 16.55
CA PHE A 141 2.01 -15.12 17.37
C PHE A 141 2.92 -15.95 18.29
N ILE A 142 4.00 -16.53 17.73
CA ILE A 142 4.95 -17.35 18.51
C ILE A 142 5.66 -16.49 19.56
N TYR A 143 6.12 -15.30 19.19
CA TYR A 143 6.81 -14.39 20.10
C TYR A 143 5.95 -14.06 21.33
N ASP A 144 4.66 -13.77 21.12
CA ASP A 144 3.76 -13.43 22.21
C ASP A 144 3.37 -14.64 23.09
N GLU A 145 3.16 -15.83 22.51
CA GLU A 145 2.92 -17.03 23.31
C GLU A 145 4.14 -17.40 24.18
N VAL A 146 5.36 -17.28 23.64
CA VAL A 146 6.62 -17.48 24.39
C VAL A 146 6.73 -16.46 25.53
N ARG A 147 6.43 -15.18 25.25
CA ARG A 147 6.41 -14.12 26.28
C ARG A 147 5.40 -14.43 27.39
N LYS A 148 4.18 -14.84 27.04
CA LYS A 148 3.14 -15.26 28.01
C LYS A 148 3.55 -16.51 28.79
N PHE A 149 4.30 -17.42 28.17
CA PHE A 149 4.80 -18.62 28.83
C PHE A 149 5.86 -18.28 29.89
N ILE A 150 6.82 -17.40 29.56
CA ILE A 150 7.85 -16.95 30.50
C ILE A 150 7.23 -16.20 31.70
N LEU A 151 6.22 -15.34 31.45
CA LEU A 151 5.53 -14.60 32.51
C LEU A 151 4.77 -15.52 33.48
N ARG A 152 4.31 -16.69 33.04
CA ARG A 152 3.66 -17.69 33.88
C ARG A 152 4.65 -18.48 34.75
N ARG A 153 5.88 -18.69 34.28
CA ARG A 153 6.92 -19.42 35.01
C ARG A 153 7.61 -18.58 36.10
N ASN A 154 7.71 -17.26 35.92
CA ASN A 154 8.44 -16.37 36.85
C ASN A 154 7.55 -15.27 37.46
N PRO A 155 6.75 -15.56 38.52
CA PRO A 155 5.88 -14.56 39.15
C PRO A 155 6.62 -13.49 39.99
N GLY A 156 7.92 -13.68 40.25
CA GLY A 156 8.76 -12.87 41.17
C GLY A 156 9.88 -12.03 40.53
N ALA A 157 10.02 -11.99 39.20
CA ALA A 157 10.94 -11.03 38.60
C ALA A 157 10.30 -9.63 38.70
N THR A 158 10.95 -8.73 39.43
CA THR A 158 10.63 -7.30 39.65
C THR A 158 10.62 -6.46 38.36
N CYS A 159 10.52 -7.09 37.19
CA CYS A 159 10.21 -6.44 35.93
C CYS A 159 8.73 -6.68 35.58
N LYS A 160 7.84 -6.42 36.54
CA LYS A 160 6.44 -6.09 36.23
C LYS A 160 6.42 -4.62 35.82
N THR A 161 5.53 -4.29 34.88
CA THR A 161 5.15 -2.95 34.43
C THR A 161 5.84 -2.42 33.16
N VAL A 162 7.16 -2.47 32.98
CA VAL A 162 7.76 -1.79 31.80
C VAL A 162 7.64 -2.58 30.50
N GLY A 163 7.90 -3.89 30.46
CA GLY A 163 7.98 -4.61 29.16
C GLY A 163 6.65 -4.98 28.51
N GLY A 164 5.51 -4.77 29.17
CA GLY A 164 4.23 -5.33 28.69
C GLY A 164 3.03 -4.43 28.62
N GLU A 165 2.98 -3.40 29.45
CA GLU A 165 2.14 -2.24 29.19
C GLU A 165 2.80 -1.37 28.13
N LEU A 166 4.12 -1.15 28.17
CA LEU A 166 4.84 -0.40 27.12
C LEU A 166 4.78 -1.09 25.75
N TYR A 167 4.84 -2.43 25.66
CA TYR A 167 4.72 -3.11 24.36
C TYR A 167 3.28 -3.05 23.82
N ARG A 168 2.28 -2.89 24.69
CA ARG A 168 0.88 -2.78 24.31
C ARG A 168 0.50 -1.33 23.98
N GLU A 169 0.96 -0.35 24.74
CA GLU A 169 0.90 1.06 24.36
C GLU A 169 1.68 1.26 23.07
N HIS A 170 2.88 0.70 22.94
CA HIS A 170 3.62 0.77 21.69
C HIS A 170 2.94 -0.02 20.55
N MET A 171 2.25 -1.15 20.79
CA MET A 171 1.50 -1.83 19.73
C MET A 171 0.18 -1.13 19.39
N LEU A 172 -0.54 -0.58 20.36
CA LEU A 172 -1.75 0.21 20.14
C LEU A 172 -1.40 1.53 19.44
N ASN A 173 -0.33 2.21 19.87
CA ASN A 173 0.20 3.40 19.21
C ASN A 173 0.73 3.06 17.83
N VAL A 174 1.37 1.90 17.61
CA VAL A 174 1.79 1.48 16.26
C VAL A 174 0.58 1.09 15.40
N HIS A 175 -0.47 0.51 15.97
CA HIS A 175 -1.72 0.25 15.23
C HIS A 175 -2.42 1.56 14.89
N GLU A 176 -2.49 2.50 15.82
CA GLU A 176 -3.06 3.83 15.63
C GLU A 176 -2.22 4.66 14.64
N GLU A 177 -0.89 4.58 14.71
CA GLU A 177 0.03 5.15 13.72
C GLU A 177 -0.04 4.44 12.36
N ALA A 178 -0.30 3.14 12.32
CA ALA A 178 -0.51 2.41 11.07
C ALA A 178 -1.86 2.75 10.44
N ASP A 179 -2.90 2.91 11.25
CA ASP A 179 -4.23 3.35 10.81
C ASP A 179 -4.20 4.83 10.38
N LEU A 180 -3.46 5.68 11.09
CA LEU A 180 -3.18 7.07 10.71
C LEU A 180 -2.27 7.15 9.49
N SER A 181 -1.25 6.30 9.35
CA SER A 181 -0.38 6.25 8.17
C SER A 181 -1.11 5.68 6.96
N ASN A 182 -2.05 4.77 7.16
CA ASN A 182 -2.92 4.25 6.11
C ASN A 182 -3.97 5.29 5.72
N SER A 183 -4.52 6.04 6.68
CA SER A 183 -5.42 7.18 6.43
C SER A 183 -4.68 8.34 5.75
N ASN A 184 -3.48 8.69 6.20
CA ASN A 184 -2.62 9.73 5.62
C ASN A 184 -2.05 9.29 4.26
N GLY A 185 -1.76 8.00 4.08
CA GLY A 185 -1.35 7.42 2.80
C GLY A 185 -2.50 7.40 1.79
N LYS A 186 -3.72 7.08 2.23
CA LYS A 186 -4.94 7.24 1.44
C LYS A 186 -5.21 8.70 1.10
N GLU A 187 -5.08 9.61 2.06
CA GLU A 187 -5.18 11.07 1.84
C GLU A 187 -4.10 11.58 0.88
N GLN A 188 -2.86 11.09 0.97
CA GLN A 188 -1.78 11.45 0.06
C GLN A 188 -2.03 10.91 -1.33
N MET A 189 -2.43 9.64 -1.47
CA MET A 189 -2.84 9.10 -2.78
C MET A 189 -4.02 9.88 -3.36
N ILE A 190 -5.06 10.18 -2.59
CA ILE A 190 -6.20 10.98 -3.05
C ILE A 190 -5.75 12.41 -3.43
N ARG A 191 -4.85 13.04 -2.67
CA ARG A 191 -4.32 14.37 -3.00
C ARG A 191 -3.43 14.35 -4.25
N GLU A 192 -2.65 13.30 -4.44
CA GLU A 192 -1.85 13.09 -5.65
C GLU A 192 -2.73 12.75 -6.86
N GLU A 193 -3.84 12.03 -6.67
CA GLU A 193 -4.88 11.77 -7.67
C GLU A 193 -5.57 13.07 -8.09
N ILE A 194 -5.94 13.92 -7.12
CA ILE A 194 -6.55 15.23 -7.35
C ILE A 194 -5.56 16.16 -8.06
N LYS A 195 -4.29 16.16 -7.67
CA LYS A 195 -3.23 16.90 -8.40
C LYS A 195 -3.05 16.38 -9.81
N ALA A 196 -2.99 15.07 -10.01
CA ALA A 196 -2.83 14.47 -11.33
C ALA A 196 -4.01 14.81 -12.25
N LYS A 197 -5.26 14.78 -11.75
CA LYS A 197 -6.43 15.24 -12.49
C LYS A 197 -6.39 16.74 -12.79
N ALA A 198 -5.96 17.57 -11.85
CA ALA A 198 -5.82 19.01 -12.07
C ALA A 198 -4.74 19.34 -13.13
N ASP A 199 -3.66 18.57 -13.18
CA ASP A 199 -2.61 18.69 -14.19
C ASP A 199 -3.12 18.22 -15.57
N GLU A 200 -3.90 17.13 -15.61
CA GLU A 200 -4.52 16.62 -16.84
C GLU A 200 -5.56 17.62 -17.42
N ASP A 201 -6.39 18.22 -16.56
CA ASP A 201 -7.34 19.26 -16.95
C ASP A 201 -6.63 20.53 -17.46
N SER A 202 -5.52 20.94 -16.83
CA SER A 202 -4.71 22.09 -17.26
C SER A 202 -4.04 21.85 -18.62
N TYR A 203 -3.54 20.64 -18.86
CA TYR A 203 -2.98 20.23 -20.16
C TYR A 203 -4.06 20.20 -21.25
N ASN A 204 -5.24 19.66 -20.97
CA ASN A 204 -6.33 19.56 -21.93
C ASN A 204 -6.92 20.94 -22.26
N SER A 205 -7.00 21.84 -21.27
CA SER A 205 -7.36 23.23 -21.46
C SER A 205 -6.37 23.97 -22.36
N SER A 206 -5.06 23.82 -22.14
CA SER A 206 -4.02 24.38 -23.02
C SER A 206 -4.09 23.86 -24.46
N LYS A 207 -4.36 22.56 -24.65
CA LYS A 207 -4.60 21.99 -25.99
C LYS A 207 -5.85 22.55 -26.65
N SER A 208 -6.92 22.84 -25.90
CA SER A 208 -8.14 23.44 -26.44
C SER A 208 -7.90 24.88 -26.91
N VAL A 209 -7.19 25.70 -26.11
CA VAL A 209 -6.80 27.07 -26.49
C VAL A 209 -5.90 27.07 -27.73
N HIS A 210 -4.91 26.17 -27.79
CA HIS A 210 -4.04 26.07 -28.96
C HIS A 210 -4.80 25.63 -30.22
N ARG A 211 -5.78 24.72 -30.09
CA ARG A 211 -6.65 24.28 -31.19
C ARG A 211 -7.58 25.42 -31.67
N CYS A 212 -8.05 26.29 -30.78
CA CYS A 212 -8.79 27.50 -31.12
C CYS A 212 -7.93 28.54 -31.85
N CYS A 213 -6.70 28.79 -31.40
CA CYS A 213 -5.76 29.68 -32.11
C CYS A 213 -5.43 29.16 -33.52
N VAL A 214 -5.16 27.86 -33.66
CA VAL A 214 -4.85 27.24 -34.97
C VAL A 214 -6.07 27.21 -35.91
N SER A 215 -7.30 27.14 -35.38
CA SER A 215 -8.53 27.30 -36.16
C SER A 215 -8.80 28.75 -36.55
N ALA A 216 -8.45 29.73 -35.70
CA ALA A 216 -8.56 31.15 -36.02
C ALA A 216 -7.59 31.56 -37.14
N GLU A 217 -6.34 31.07 -37.13
CA GLU A 217 -5.36 31.31 -38.20
C GLU A 217 -5.76 30.66 -39.54
N ARG A 218 -6.43 29.49 -39.52
CA ARG A 218 -6.98 28.86 -40.74
C ARG A 218 -8.25 29.52 -41.26
N GLY A 219 -8.98 30.26 -40.42
CA GLY A 219 -10.14 31.05 -40.84
C GLY A 219 -9.77 32.29 -41.66
N THR A 220 -8.65 32.95 -41.33
CA THR A 220 -8.22 34.19 -42.00
C THR A 220 -7.63 33.95 -43.41
N THR A 221 -7.13 32.75 -43.71
CA THR A 221 -6.56 32.44 -45.04
C THR A 221 -7.59 32.02 -46.11
N ARG A 222 -8.87 31.84 -45.75
CA ARG A 222 -9.93 31.38 -46.67
C ARG A 222 -10.89 32.48 -47.15
N GLY A 223 -10.67 33.73 -46.72
CA GLY A 223 -11.50 34.90 -47.06
C GLY A 223 -11.12 35.64 -48.35
N ASP A 224 -9.90 35.50 -48.88
CA ASP A 224 -9.39 36.33 -49.99
C ASP A 224 -9.39 35.64 -51.35
N LYS A 225 -10.49 34.97 -51.75
CA LYS A 225 -10.62 34.39 -53.12
C LYS A 225 -11.93 34.64 -53.85
N TYR A 226 -12.71 35.64 -53.43
CA TYR A 226 -13.89 36.08 -54.19
C TYR A 226 -13.98 37.61 -54.25
N ASN A 227 -13.14 38.23 -55.07
CA ASN A 227 -13.40 39.52 -55.71
C ASN A 227 -12.23 39.87 -56.65
N LEU A 228 -12.37 39.51 -57.92
CA LEU A 228 -11.68 40.16 -59.05
C LEU A 228 -12.39 39.70 -60.33
N SER A 229 -13.43 40.47 -60.67
CA SER A 229 -13.89 40.70 -62.05
C SER A 229 -13.33 42.03 -62.50
#